data_AF-A0A4R4WHG0-F1
#
_entry.id   AF-A0A4R4WHG0-F1
#
_cell.length_a   1.000
_cell.length_b   1.000
_cell.length_c   1.000
_cell.angle_alpha   90.00
_cell.angle_beta   90.00
_cell.angle_gamma   90.00
#
_symmetry.space_group_name_H-M   'P 1'
#
loop_
_entity.id
_entity.type
_entity.pdbx_description
1 polymer ?
#
loop_
_entity_poly.entity_id
_entity_poly.type
_entity_poly.pdbx_seq_one_letter_code
_entity_poly.pdbx_strand_id
1 'polypeptide(L)'
;MEEEPWTCGLGLASRSTLPGTFGRLLAASARILENHMRALDPADADARLELDAYAALVTRQRDVAEQLSGISDQMAGHRTLPMAPHDEAAMSDSAALTAFAEFVRLEQEVVTLLQGLLQEDEQMLQEMTETG
;
A
#
# COMPACT_ATOMS: atom_id res chain seq x y z
N MET A 1 20.75 -20.54 -18.57
CA MET A 1 19.40 -20.58 -17.98
C MET A 1 18.52 -19.82 -18.94
N GLU A 2 17.61 -20.50 -19.62
CA GLU A 2 16.60 -19.82 -20.44
C GLU A 2 15.67 -19.04 -19.49
N GLU A 3 15.41 -17.77 -19.79
CA GLU A 3 14.44 -16.97 -19.06
C GLU A 3 13.06 -17.62 -19.22
N GLU A 4 12.36 -17.87 -18.10
CA GLU A 4 10.96 -18.34 -18.17
C GLU A 4 10.15 -17.36 -19.02
N PRO A 5 9.39 -17.83 -20.01
CA PRO A 5 8.59 -16.96 -20.86
C PRO A 5 7.59 -16.17 -20.01
N TRP A 6 7.53 -14.85 -20.22
CA TRP A 6 6.63 -13.97 -19.49
C TRP A 6 5.17 -14.32 -19.78
N THR A 7 4.38 -14.56 -18.72
CA THR A 7 2.95 -14.85 -18.81
C THR A 7 2.11 -13.81 -18.06
N CYS A 8 0.81 -13.74 -18.35
CA CYS A 8 -0.11 -12.89 -17.57
C CYS A 8 -0.13 -13.29 -16.08
N GLY A 9 -0.01 -14.58 -15.77
CA GLY A 9 0.11 -15.08 -14.40
C GLY A 9 1.38 -14.60 -13.69
N LEU A 10 2.53 -14.67 -14.37
CA LEU A 10 3.80 -14.12 -13.88
C LEU A 10 3.71 -12.60 -13.69
N GLY A 11 3.10 -11.88 -14.64
CA GLY A 11 2.87 -10.44 -14.54
C GLY A 11 2.01 -10.06 -13.34
N LEU A 12 0.90 -10.78 -13.11
CA LEU A 12 0.02 -10.57 -11.96
C LEU A 12 0.76 -10.84 -10.64
N ALA A 13 1.47 -11.96 -10.56
CA ALA A 13 2.25 -12.31 -9.38
C ALA A 13 3.37 -11.32 -9.09
N SER A 14 4.06 -10.81 -10.12
CA SER A 14 5.07 -9.76 -9.96
C SER A 14 4.48 -8.49 -9.35
N ARG A 15 3.26 -8.10 -9.74
CA ARG A 15 2.59 -6.90 -9.21
C ARG A 15 1.96 -7.08 -7.82
N SER A 16 1.91 -8.29 -7.27
CA SER A 16 1.42 -8.55 -5.90
C SER A 16 2.14 -7.72 -4.84
N THR A 17 3.42 -7.38 -5.08
CA THR A 17 4.24 -6.60 -4.17
C THR A 17 3.63 -5.23 -3.83
N LEU A 18 2.89 -4.62 -4.77
CA LEU A 18 2.31 -3.29 -4.58
C LEU A 18 1.25 -3.27 -3.47
N PRO A 19 0.13 -4.02 -3.55
CA PRO A 19 -0.84 -4.07 -2.46
C PRO A 19 -0.22 -4.59 -1.16
N GLY A 20 0.67 -5.58 -1.21
CA GLY A 20 1.34 -6.09 -0.01
C GLY A 20 2.18 -5.03 0.71
N THR A 21 2.84 -4.15 -0.04
CA THR A 21 3.64 -3.06 0.53
C THR A 21 2.76 -1.97 1.14
N PHE A 22 1.69 -1.56 0.45
CA PHE A 22 0.72 -0.62 1.01
C PHE A 22 0.02 -1.15 2.26
N GLY A 23 -0.32 -2.44 2.28
CA GLY A 23 -0.88 -3.08 3.48
C GLY A 23 0.07 -2.99 4.67
N ARG A 24 1.35 -3.31 4.47
CA ARG A 24 2.37 -3.17 5.54
C ARG A 24 2.56 -1.72 5.99
N LEU A 25 2.50 -0.76 5.07
CA LEU A 25 2.61 0.67 5.38
C LEU A 25 1.45 1.15 6.25
N LEU A 26 0.20 0.81 5.91
CA LEU A 26 -0.97 1.14 6.71
C LEU A 26 -0.96 0.46 8.09
N ALA A 27 -0.55 -0.81 8.15
CA ALA A 27 -0.37 -1.50 9.42
C ALA A 27 0.72 -0.84 10.29
N ALA A 28 1.77 -0.27 9.69
CA ALA A 28 2.79 0.49 10.41
C ALA A 28 2.24 1.81 10.95
N SER A 29 1.49 2.55 10.14
CA SER A 29 0.82 3.79 10.56
C SER A 29 -0.13 3.53 11.74
N ALA A 30 -0.91 2.45 11.70
CA ALA A 30 -1.78 2.06 12.81
C ALA A 30 -0.98 1.82 14.11
N ARG A 31 0.19 1.16 14.03
CA ARG A 31 1.05 0.94 15.21
C ARG A 31 1.61 2.25 15.77
N ILE A 32 1.90 3.24 14.93
CA ILE A 32 2.34 4.57 15.39
C ILE A 32 1.23 5.20 16.24
N LEU A 33 -0.01 5.22 15.74
CA LEU A 33 -1.16 5.77 16.47
C LEU A 33 -1.41 5.03 17.78
N GLU A 34 -1.35 3.71 17.79
CA GLU A 34 -1.51 2.93 19.02
C GLU A 34 -0.47 3.22 20.09
N ASN A 35 0.79 3.41 19.67
CA ASN A 35 1.85 3.78 20.61
C ASN A 35 1.64 5.20 21.13
N HIS A 36 1.22 6.13 20.25
CA HIS A 36 0.91 7.50 20.62
C HIS A 36 -0.22 7.57 21.65
N MET A 37 -1.30 6.80 21.45
CA MET A 37 -2.44 6.75 22.37
C MET A 37 -2.04 6.42 23.82
N ARG A 38 -0.91 5.72 24.05
CA ARG A 38 -0.42 5.38 25.39
C ARG A 38 0.14 6.59 26.15
N ALA A 39 0.48 7.66 25.46
CA ALA A 39 0.99 8.90 26.05
C ALA A 39 -0.15 9.86 26.47
N LEU A 40 -1.39 9.58 26.09
CA LEU A 40 -2.54 10.43 26.40
C LEU A 40 -3.12 10.13 27.79
N ASP A 41 -3.45 11.18 28.55
CA ASP A 41 -4.12 11.05 29.84
C ASP A 41 -5.61 10.75 29.63
N PRO A 42 -6.12 9.55 30.00
CA PRO A 42 -7.53 9.23 29.81
C PRO A 42 -8.48 10.04 30.70
N ALA A 43 -7.99 10.73 31.73
CA ALA A 43 -8.81 11.60 32.56
C ALA A 43 -9.08 12.95 31.88
N ASP A 44 -8.20 13.38 30.96
CA ASP A 44 -8.34 14.63 30.24
C ASP A 44 -9.42 14.53 29.14
N ALA A 45 -10.27 15.56 29.06
CA ALA A 45 -11.42 15.55 28.16
C ALA A 45 -11.02 15.68 26.68
N ASP A 46 -9.95 16.42 26.39
CA ASP A 46 -9.48 16.62 25.02
C ASP A 46 -8.71 15.37 24.56
N ALA A 47 -7.91 14.76 25.44
CA ALA A 47 -7.24 13.49 25.20
C ALA A 47 -8.23 12.35 24.86
N ARG A 48 -9.43 12.34 25.45
CA ARG A 48 -10.49 11.38 25.12
C ARG A 48 -10.99 11.52 23.67
N LEU A 49 -11.09 12.74 23.15
CA LEU A 49 -11.46 12.96 21.75
C LEU A 49 -10.38 12.42 20.80
N GLU A 50 -9.11 12.61 21.14
CA GLU A 50 -7.98 12.08 20.36
C GLU A 50 -7.91 10.55 20.42
N LEU A 51 -8.11 9.96 21.61
CA LEU A 51 -8.19 8.51 21.79
C LEU A 51 -9.29 7.88 20.94
N ASP A 52 -10.50 8.46 20.95
CA ASP A 52 -11.62 7.96 20.15
C ASP A 52 -11.34 8.05 18.64
N ALA A 53 -10.77 9.17 18.19
CA ALA A 53 -10.40 9.37 16.79
C ALA A 53 -9.35 8.36 16.33
N TYR A 54 -8.29 8.17 17.12
CA TYR A 54 -7.21 7.25 16.77
C TYR A 54 -7.65 5.78 16.85
N ALA A 55 -8.47 5.41 17.84
CA ALA A 55 -9.01 4.05 17.92
C ALA A 55 -9.82 3.68 16.66
N ALA A 56 -10.64 4.62 16.16
CA ALA A 56 -11.40 4.43 14.93
C ALA A 56 -10.49 4.31 13.69
N LEU A 57 -9.44 5.12 13.60
CA LEU A 57 -8.47 5.07 12.50
C LEU A 57 -7.64 3.78 12.51
N VAL A 58 -7.12 3.39 13.68
CA VAL A 58 -6.34 2.15 13.87
C VAL A 58 -7.13 0.94 13.39
N THR A 59 -8.41 0.85 13.76
CA THR A 59 -9.28 -0.24 13.34
C THR A 59 -9.40 -0.28 11.82
N ARG A 60 -9.75 0.85 11.20
CA ARG A 60 -9.92 0.94 9.73
C ARG A 60 -8.63 0.67 8.97
N GLN A 61 -7.50 1.20 9.43
CA GLN A 61 -6.20 0.99 8.79
C GLN A 61 -5.80 -0.49 8.82
N ARG A 62 -6.09 -1.20 9.91
CA ARG A 62 -5.85 -2.65 10.00
C ARG A 62 -6.73 -3.44 9.05
N ASP A 63 -8.02 -3.13 9.00
CA ASP A 63 -8.96 -3.81 8.11
C ASP A 63 -8.54 -3.64 6.64
N VAL A 64 -8.11 -2.44 6.26
CA VAL A 64 -7.61 -2.17 4.90
C VAL A 64 -6.27 -2.87 4.66
N ALA A 65 -5.37 -2.87 5.65
CA ALA A 65 -4.09 -3.56 5.55
C ALA A 65 -4.25 -5.07 5.33
N GLU A 66 -5.19 -5.70 6.03
CA GLU A 66 -5.52 -7.12 5.86
C GLU A 66 -6.08 -7.40 4.46
N GLN A 67 -7.02 -6.57 3.99
CA GLN A 67 -7.57 -6.70 2.63
C GLN A 67 -6.49 -6.58 1.56
N LEU A 68 -5.58 -5.61 1.69
CA LEU A 68 -4.45 -5.43 0.77
C LEU A 68 -3.49 -6.63 0.81
N SER A 69 -3.22 -7.18 1.98
CA SER A 69 -2.44 -8.42 2.11
C SER A 69 -3.13 -9.58 1.40
N GLY A 70 -4.45 -9.75 1.58
CA GLY A 70 -5.22 -10.78 0.90
C GLY A 70 -5.18 -10.65 -0.62
N ILE A 71 -5.28 -9.42 -1.15
CA ILE A 71 -5.15 -9.16 -2.59
C ILE A 71 -3.73 -9.52 -3.07
N SER A 72 -2.70 -9.12 -2.33
CA SER A 72 -1.31 -9.49 -2.61
C SER A 72 -1.16 -11.01 -2.74
N ASP A 73 -1.67 -11.76 -1.75
CA ASP A 73 -1.57 -13.22 -1.72
C ASP A 73 -2.32 -13.88 -2.89
N GLN A 74 -3.52 -13.37 -3.22
CA GLN A 74 -4.28 -13.82 -4.38
C GLN A 74 -3.51 -13.59 -5.69
N MET A 75 -2.98 -12.37 -5.89
CA MET A 75 -2.18 -12.04 -7.08
C MET A 75 -0.94 -12.92 -7.20
N ALA A 76 -0.22 -13.12 -6.09
CA ALA A 76 0.96 -14.00 -6.03
C ALA A 76 0.60 -15.46 -6.34
N GLY A 77 -0.54 -15.93 -5.85
CA GLY A 77 -1.05 -17.29 -6.08
C GLY A 77 -1.37 -17.60 -7.55
N HIS A 78 -1.57 -16.58 -8.39
CA HIS A 78 -1.81 -16.75 -9.82
C HIS A 78 -0.54 -16.87 -10.67
N ARG A 79 0.66 -17.01 -10.06
CA ARG A 79 1.94 -17.12 -10.77
C ARG A 79 1.92 -18.17 -11.90
N THR A 80 1.28 -19.31 -11.64
CA THR A 80 1.22 -20.45 -12.58
C THR A 80 -0.04 -20.46 -13.43
N LEU A 81 -0.76 -19.33 -13.53
CA LEU A 81 -1.97 -19.24 -14.35
C LEU A 81 -1.63 -19.53 -15.82
N PRO A 82 -2.31 -20.49 -16.48
CA PRO A 82 -2.04 -20.80 -17.88
C PRO A 82 -2.42 -19.62 -18.78
N MET A 83 -1.60 -19.35 -19.79
CA MET A 83 -1.90 -18.33 -20.80
C MET A 83 -2.90 -18.87 -21.82
N ALA A 84 -4.09 -18.28 -21.85
CA ALA A 84 -5.07 -18.51 -22.91
C ALA A 84 -4.75 -17.65 -24.15
N PRO A 85 -5.28 -17.98 -25.34
CA PRO A 85 -5.25 -17.06 -26.47
C PRO A 85 -5.87 -15.71 -26.12
N HIS A 86 -5.20 -14.63 -26.50
CA HIS A 86 -5.71 -13.27 -26.35
C HIS A 86 -6.05 -12.69 -27.73
N ASP A 87 -7.04 -11.80 -27.77
CA ASP A 87 -7.23 -10.92 -28.93
C ASP A 87 -6.24 -9.76 -28.83
N GLU A 88 -5.16 -9.84 -29.60
CA GLU A 88 -4.10 -8.83 -29.59
C GLU A 88 -4.60 -7.44 -30.04
N ALA A 89 -5.59 -7.38 -30.94
CA ALA A 89 -6.16 -6.12 -31.38
C ALA A 89 -6.95 -5.45 -30.25
N ALA A 90 -7.71 -6.24 -29.47
CA ALA A 90 -8.41 -5.73 -28.29
C ALA A 90 -7.43 -5.30 -27.18
N MET A 91 -6.34 -6.05 -26.96
CA MET A 91 -5.33 -5.69 -25.95
C MET A 91 -4.56 -4.40 -26.26
N SER A 92 -4.52 -3.99 -27.52
CA SER A 92 -3.80 -2.81 -28.01
C SER A 92 -4.72 -1.70 -28.52
N ASP A 93 -6.03 -1.82 -28.26
CA ASP A 93 -6.98 -0.78 -28.64
C ASP A 93 -6.77 0.51 -27.83
N SER A 94 -7.42 1.59 -28.26
CA SER A 94 -7.28 2.89 -27.61
C SER A 94 -7.72 2.90 -26.15
N ALA A 95 -8.70 2.07 -25.79
CA ALA A 95 -9.23 2.04 -24.43
C ALA A 95 -8.27 1.31 -23.48
N ALA A 96 -7.72 0.17 -23.91
CA ALA A 96 -6.69 -0.56 -23.18
C ALA A 96 -5.43 0.30 -22.96
N LEU A 97 -4.97 0.99 -24.00
CA LEU A 97 -3.80 1.86 -23.91
C LEU A 97 -4.05 3.07 -23.01
N THR A 98 -5.25 3.65 -23.05
CA THR A 98 -5.62 4.78 -22.19
C THR A 98 -5.68 4.37 -20.72
N ALA A 99 -6.29 3.22 -20.41
CA ALA A 99 -6.34 2.70 -19.05
C ALA A 99 -4.93 2.43 -18.50
N PHE A 100 -4.04 1.86 -19.30
CA PHE A 100 -2.66 1.62 -18.88
C PHE A 100 -1.86 2.92 -18.72
N ALA A 101 -2.06 3.91 -19.60
CA ALA A 101 -1.42 5.22 -19.47
C ALA A 101 -1.86 5.96 -18.20
N GLU A 102 -3.15 5.89 -17.85
CA GLU A 102 -3.66 6.45 -16.59
C GLU A 102 -3.04 5.74 -15.38
N PHE A 103 -2.95 4.41 -15.42
CA PHE A 103 -2.30 3.64 -14.38
C PHE A 103 -0.84 4.08 -14.17
N VAL A 104 -0.04 4.17 -15.23
CA VAL A 104 1.37 4.63 -15.17
C VAL A 104 1.48 6.05 -14.60
N ARG A 105 0.55 6.94 -14.97
CA ARG A 105 0.50 8.30 -14.41
C ARG A 105 0.25 8.28 -12.89
N LEU A 106 -0.68 7.46 -12.42
CA LEU A 106 -0.96 7.31 -10.98
C LEU A 106 0.23 6.71 -10.23
N GLU A 107 0.96 5.76 -10.82
CA GLU A 107 2.18 5.24 -10.20
C GLU A 107 3.22 6.35 -9.99
N GLN A 108 3.36 7.26 -10.96
CA GLN A 108 4.27 8.40 -10.84
C GLN A 108 3.83 9.37 -9.72
N GLU A 109 2.53 9.62 -9.57
CA GLU A 109 1.99 10.45 -8.49
C GLU A 109 2.26 9.83 -7.12
N VAL A 110 2.06 8.52 -6.99
CA VAL A 110 2.38 7.77 -5.77
C VAL A 110 3.87 7.88 -5.44
N VAL A 111 4.75 7.74 -6.42
CA VAL A 111 6.20 7.89 -6.20
C VAL A 111 6.53 9.27 -5.65
N THR A 112 6.00 10.32 -6.27
CA THR A 112 6.24 11.70 -5.82
C THR A 112 5.68 11.94 -4.41
N LEU A 113 4.49 11.43 -4.11
CA LEU A 113 3.88 11.52 -2.79
C LEU A 113 4.75 10.85 -1.72
N LEU A 114 5.14 9.59 -1.95
CA LEU A 114 5.90 8.81 -0.97
C LEU A 114 7.31 9.37 -0.76
N GLN A 115 7.94 9.94 -1.79
CA GLN A 115 9.23 10.61 -1.65
C GLN A 115 9.14 11.84 -0.74
N GLY A 116 8.08 12.65 -0.89
CA GLY A 116 7.84 13.81 -0.03
C GLY A 116 7.56 13.40 1.42
N LEU A 117 6.64 12.47 1.63
CA LEU A 117 6.31 11.96 2.96
C LEU A 117 7.51 11.34 3.66
N LEU A 118 8.32 10.55 2.95
CA LEU A 118 9.52 9.95 3.52
C LEU A 118 10.50 11.00 4.04
N GLN A 119 10.70 12.10 3.29
CA GLN A 119 11.58 13.17 3.73
C GLN A 119 11.07 13.84 5.02
N GLU A 120 9.77 14.10 5.10
CA GLU A 120 9.14 14.69 6.30
C GLU A 120 9.22 13.73 7.51
N ASP A 121 8.91 12.45 7.30
CA ASP A 121 8.93 11.42 8.34
C ASP A 121 10.36 11.16 8.86
N GLU A 122 11.37 11.16 7.98
CA GLU A 122 12.78 11.02 8.37
C GLU A 122 13.26 12.21 9.21
N GLN A 123 12.85 13.43 8.84
CA GLN A 123 13.15 14.62 9.64
C GLN A 123 12.49 14.53 11.02
N MET A 124 11.21 14.18 11.08
CA MET A 124 10.49 14.02 12.34
C MET A 124 11.15 12.95 13.23
N LEU A 125 11.55 11.82 12.64
CA LEU A 125 12.23 10.76 13.37
C LEU A 125 13.56 11.24 13.97
N GLN A 126 14.34 12.01 13.21
CA GLN A 126 15.59 12.61 13.73
C GLN A 126 15.31 13.51 14.93
N GLU A 127 14.36 14.44 14.80
CA GLU A 127 13.98 15.38 15.87
C GLU A 127 13.54 14.64 17.14
N MET A 128 12.73 13.58 17.01
CA MET A 128 12.28 12.75 18.14
C MET A 128 13.44 12.01 18.83
N THR A 129 14.45 11.58 18.07
CA THR A 129 15.61 10.87 18.62
C THR A 129 16.67 11.79 19.23
N GLU A 130 16.73 13.05 18.82
CA GLU A 130 17.66 14.04 19.40
C GLU A 130 17.11 14.68 20.68
N THR A 131 15.78 14.70 20.85
CA THR A 131 15.11 15.27 22.04
C THR A 131 14.81 14.27 23.14
N GLY A 132 14.96 12.96 22.89
CA GLY A 132 14.80 11.87 23.86
C GLY A 132 16.11 11.45 24.52
#